data_AF-A0A2G2B7T2-F1
#
_entry.id   AF-A0A2G2B7T2-F1
#
_cell.length_a   1.000
_cell.length_b   1.000
_cell.length_c   1.000
_cell.angle_alpha   90.00
_cell.angle_beta   90.00
_cell.angle_gamma   90.00
#
_symmetry.space_group_name_H-M   'P 1'
#
loop_
_entity.id
_entity.type
_entity.pdbx_description
1 polymer ?
#
loop_
_entity_poly.entity_id
_entity_poly.type
_entity_poly.pdbx_seq_one_letter_code
_entity_poly.pdbx_strand_id
1 'polypeptide(L)' 'MNTNRILLAIGLVGVACAVGYNLTGVSVDSNGRLREAFFLIPLSYILLLTGFGGLLVRWVIGRMRKL' A
#
# COMPACT_ATOMS: atom_id res chain seq x y z
N MET A 1 9.67 9.94 -16.53
CA MET A 1 9.53 8.82 -15.57
C MET A 1 8.38 7.93 -16.04
N ASN A 2 8.62 6.64 -16.31
CA ASN A 2 7.60 5.77 -16.92
C ASN A 2 6.47 5.48 -15.93
N THR A 3 5.21 5.62 -16.33
CA THR A 3 4.03 5.42 -15.47
C THR A 3 4.02 4.05 -14.77
N ASN A 4 4.46 2.97 -15.42
CA ASN A 4 4.55 1.65 -14.78
C ASN A 4 5.56 1.62 -13.63
N ARG A 5 6.69 2.36 -13.76
CA ARG A 5 7.68 2.48 -12.68
C ARG A 5 7.12 3.28 -11.51
N ILE A 6 6.31 4.32 -11.80
CA ILE A 6 5.62 5.11 -10.76
C ILE A 6 4.64 4.24 -9.99
N LEU A 7 3.77 3.50 -10.69
CA LEU A 7 2.80 2.60 -10.06
C LEU A 7 3.47 1.50 -9.25
N LEU A 8 4.58 0.94 -9.75
CA LEU A 8 5.37 -0.04 -9.02
C LEU A 8 5.97 0.55 -7.73
N ALA A 9 6.56 1.75 -7.80
CA ALA A 9 7.10 2.43 -6.63
C ALA A 9 6.02 2.71 -5.58
N ILE A 10 4.86 3.21 -6.00
CA ILE A 10 3.71 3.45 -5.10
C ILE A 10 3.28 2.15 -4.42
N GLY A 11 3.15 1.06 -5.17
CA GLY A 11 2.80 -0.26 -4.62
C GLY A 11 3.81 -0.75 -3.59
N LEU A 12 5.12 -0.60 -3.86
CA LEU A 12 6.19 -0.98 -2.95
C LEU A 12 6.17 -0.17 -1.65
N VAL A 13 5.87 1.12 -1.72
CA VAL A 13 5.68 1.95 -0.51
C VAL A 13 4.46 1.46 0.29
N GLY A 14 3.38 1.06 -0.37
CA GLY A 14 2.23 0.43 0.30
C GLY A 14 2.59 -0.85 1.05
N VAL A 15 3.43 -1.71 0.46
CA VAL A 15 3.97 -2.91 1.13
C VAL A 15 4.82 -2.51 2.34
N ALA A 16 5.69 -1.51 2.20
CA ALA A 16 6.51 -1.02 3.30
C ALA A 16 5.66 -0.47 4.46
N CYS A 17 4.53 0.18 4.19
CA CYS A 17 3.58 0.60 5.22
C CYS A 17 2.92 -0.59 5.94
N ALA A 18 2.50 -1.62 5.19
CA ALA A 18 1.91 -2.83 5.78
C ALA A 18 2.93 -3.59 6.67
N VAL A 19 4.17 -3.70 6.21
CA VAL A 19 5.25 -4.32 7.01
C VAL A 19 5.57 -3.45 8.22
N GLY A 20 5.70 -2.13 8.04
CA GLY A 20 5.98 -1.18 9.11
C GLY A 20 4.96 -1.25 10.25
N TYR A 21 3.67 -1.41 9.92
CA TYR A 21 2.62 -1.58 10.94
C TYR A 21 2.90 -2.79 11.86
N ASN A 22 3.28 -3.93 11.27
CA ASN A 22 3.62 -5.14 12.02
C ASN A 22 4.87 -4.96 12.89
N LEU A 23 5.82 -4.14 12.45
CA LEU A 23 7.07 -3.88 13.18
C LEU A 23 6.90 -2.87 14.32
N THR A 24 6.02 -1.88 14.18
CA THR A 24 5.87 -0.81 15.17
C THR A 24 5.22 -1.24 16.48
N GLY A 25 4.57 -2.41 16.50
CA GLY A 25 3.90 -2.95 17.68
C GLY A 25 2.64 -2.17 18.07
N VAL A 26 1.60 -2.89 18.48
CA VAL A 26 0.46 -2.29 19.17
C VAL A 26 0.69 -2.51 20.66
N SER A 27 0.79 -1.43 21.43
CA SER A 27 0.97 -1.53 22.89
C SER A 27 -0.06 -0.71 23.63
N VAL A 28 -0.48 -1.19 24.79
CA VAL A 28 -1.33 -0.44 25.70
C VAL A 28 -0.39 0.19 26.74
N ASP A 29 -0.46 1.51 26.90
CA ASP A 29 0.36 2.20 27.91
C ASP A 29 -0.15 1.93 29.34
N SER A 30 0.64 2.33 30.34
CA SER A 30 0.31 2.16 31.76
C SER A 30 -0.98 2.89 32.21
N ASN A 31 -1.48 3.82 31.40
CA ASN A 31 -2.73 4.56 31.62
C ASN A 31 -3.91 3.92 30.86
N GLY A 32 -3.72 2.73 30.28
CA GLY A 32 -4.74 2.04 29.49
C GLY A 32 -4.95 2.64 28.10
N ARG A 33 -4.05 3.51 27.61
CA ARG A 33 -4.17 4.10 26.28
C ARG A 33 -3.53 3.20 25.24
N LEU A 34 -4.31 2.89 24.20
CA LEU A 34 -3.83 2.15 23.04
C LEU A 34 -2.87 3.04 22.22
N ARG A 35 -1.62 2.62 22.10
CA ARG A 35 -0.62 3.18 21.19
C ARG A 35 -0.53 2.29 19.97
N GLU A 36 -1.09 2.80 18.89
CA GLU A 36 -1.14 2.11 17.61
C GLU A 36 -0.65 3.02 16.49
N ALA A 37 0.09 2.44 15.54
CA ALA A 37 0.51 3.11 14.31
C ALA A 37 -0.67 3.20 13.33
N PHE A 38 -1.76 3.85 13.78
CA PHE A 38 -3.09 3.78 13.15
C PHE A 38 -3.10 4.23 11.68
N PHE A 39 -2.17 5.12 11.30
CA PHE A 39 -2.10 5.64 9.94
C PHE A 39 -1.49 4.66 8.93
N LEU A 40 -0.71 3.67 9.36
CA LEU A 40 -0.02 2.76 8.43
C LEU A 40 -0.99 1.78 7.76
N ILE A 41 -2.04 1.33 8.46
CA ILE A 41 -3.02 0.39 7.89
C ILE A 41 -3.83 1.04 6.76
N PRO A 42 -4.57 2.17 6.97
CA PRO A 42 -5.33 2.81 5.89
C PRO A 42 -4.43 3.25 4.73
N LEU A 43 -3.24 3.76 5.05
CA LEU A 43 -2.29 4.21 4.03
C LEU A 43 -1.77 3.04 3.19
N SER A 44 -1.51 1.88 3.80
CA SER A 44 -1.09 0.67 3.06
C SER A 44 -2.14 0.25 2.03
N TYR A 45 -3.42 0.23 2.38
CA TYR A 45 -4.49 -0.12 1.44
C TYR A 45 -4.59 0.86 0.28
N ILE A 46 -4.56 2.17 0.55
CA ILE A 46 -4.64 3.20 -0.49
C ILE A 46 -3.46 3.04 -1.46
N LEU A 47 -2.24 2.93 -0.94
CA LEU A 47 -1.03 2.80 -1.76
C LEU A 47 -1.00 1.50 -2.57
N LEU A 48 -1.36 0.36 -1.96
CA LEU A 48 -1.42 -0.93 -2.64
C LEU A 48 -2.46 -0.94 -3.76
N LEU A 49 -3.66 -0.41 -3.49
CA LEU A 49 -4.72 -0.30 -4.48
C LEU A 49 -4.31 0.60 -5.65
N THR A 50 -3.69 1.74 -5.35
CA THR A 50 -3.30 2.71 -6.38
C THR A 50 -2.13 2.18 -7.22
N GLY A 51 -1.11 1.57 -6.58
CA GLY A 51 0.06 1.04 -7.26
C GLY A 51 -0.20 -0.27 -8.02
N PHE A 52 -0.52 -1.34 -7.29
CA PHE A 52 -0.74 -2.66 -7.91
C PHE A 52 -2.08 -2.75 -8.63
N GLY A 53 -3.14 -2.16 -8.09
CA GLY A 53 -4.43 -2.09 -8.80
C GLY A 53 -4.31 -1.29 -10.10
N GLY A 54 -3.59 -0.16 -10.08
CA GLY A 54 -3.29 0.61 -11.30
C GLY A 54 -2.50 -0.19 -12.34
N LEU A 55 -1.49 -0.98 -11.91
CA LEU A 55 -0.75 -1.88 -12.79
C LEU A 55 -1.65 -2.95 -13.42
N LEU A 56 -2.51 -3.56 -12.61
CA LEU A 56 -3.43 -4.61 -13.05
C LEU A 56 -4.44 -4.08 -14.06
N VAL A 57 -5.05 -2.92 -13.79
CA VAL A 57 -5.99 -2.25 -14.71
C VAL A 57 -5.32 -1.95 -16.05
N ARG A 58 -4.11 -1.37 -16.04
CA ARG A 58 -3.39 -1.06 -17.29
C ARG A 58 -3.02 -2.32 -18.06
N TRP A 59 -2.65 -3.39 -17.37
CA TRP A 59 -2.35 -4.67 -18.00
C TRP A 59 -3.59 -5.29 -18.64
N VAL A 60 -4.74 -5.28 -17.94
CA VAL A 60 -6.03 -5.76 -18.47
C VAL A 60 -6.45 -4.95 -19.69
N ILE A 61 -6.41 -3.61 -19.62
CA ILE A 61 -6.74 -2.74 -20.76
C ILE A 61 -5.77 -3.00 -21.94
N GLY A 62 -4.48 -3.16 -21.67
CA GLY A 62 -3.49 -3.47 -22.69
C GLY A 62 -3.72 -4.84 -23.35
N ARG A 63 -4.28 -5.80 -22.61
CA ARG A 63 -4.67 -7.11 -23.14
C ARG A 63 -5.93 -7.03 -23.98
N MET A 64 -6.96 -6.32 -23.52
CA MET A 64 -8.20 -6.13 -24.27
C MET A 64 -8.00 -5.37 -25.58
N ARG A 65 -7.07 -4.40 -25.63
CA ARG A 65 -6.74 -3.66 -26.86
C ARG A 65 -5.98 -4.48 -27.91
N LYS A 66 -5.47 -5.66 -27.55
CA LYS A 66 -4.72 -6.56 -28.45
C LYS A 66 -5.57 -7.70 -29.02
N LEU A 67 -6.78 -7.90 -28.49
CA LEU A 67 -7.80 -8.79 -29.06
C LEU A 67 -8.65 -8.00 -30.07
#